data_AF-A0A7R9Z5H9-F1
#
_entry.id   AF-A0A7R9Z5H9-F1
#
_cell.length_a   1.000
_cell.length_b   1.000
_cell.length_c   1.000
_cell.angle_alpha   90.00
_cell.angle_beta   90.00
_cell.angle_gamma   90.00
#
_symmetry.space_group_name_H-M   'P 1'
#
loop_
_entity.id
_entity.type
_entity.pdbx_description
1 polymer ?
#
loop_
_entity_poly.entity_id
_entity_poly.type
_entity_poly.pdbx_seq_one_letter_code
_entity_poly.pdbx_strand_id
1 'polypeptide(L)'
;KKTAKVYNLIGQTFGGFSGGTIESGRSMMEGDTSEFMACSANAYYLADAVKGSRKGTDQPSPAVPSLLSDVDGGTWAGPFVMELCNGRVVHWSNALAAEAYGSDFKYLEAIEAGKGPLGFVAANALAATLGVMALLVSPPGKLVQGLLPSPGEGPGEEMRTGGFWNSHVTAISEEEPGVKPRVVKAHIGDPKRDPGY
;
A
#
# COMPACT_ATOMS: atom_id res chain seq x y z
N LYS A 1 21.44 4.01 14.69
CA LYS A 1 20.16 4.69 14.99
C LYS A 1 19.06 3.84 14.39
N LYS A 2 18.00 3.55 15.15
CA LYS A 2 16.88 2.75 14.65
C LYS A 2 15.96 3.60 13.77
N THR A 3 15.16 2.96 12.94
CA THR A 3 14.21 3.61 12.04
C THR A 3 12.88 3.75 12.76
N ALA A 4 12.40 4.98 12.94
CA ALA A 4 11.10 5.20 13.57
C ALA A 4 9.96 4.96 12.57
N LYS A 5 10.12 5.46 11.34
CA LYS A 5 9.03 5.47 10.37
C LYS A 5 9.55 5.40 8.94
N VAL A 6 8.88 4.62 8.10
CA VAL A 6 9.11 4.55 6.67
C VAL A 6 7.81 4.77 5.93
N TYR A 7 7.84 5.69 4.97
CA TYR A 7 6.81 5.86 3.97
C TYR A 7 7.35 5.33 2.65
N ASN A 8 6.60 4.47 1.98
CA ASN A 8 6.85 4.05 0.60
C ASN A 8 5.68 4.55 -0.26
N LEU A 9 5.90 5.67 -0.95
CA LEU A 9 4.87 6.32 -1.75
C LEU A 9 4.98 5.87 -3.20
N ILE A 10 3.94 5.20 -3.68
CA ILE A 10 3.82 4.77 -5.07
C ILE A 10 3.52 6.02 -5.91
N GLY A 11 4.46 6.38 -6.77
CA GLY A 11 4.34 7.52 -7.68
C GLY A 11 3.53 7.15 -8.92
N GLN A 12 3.84 7.81 -10.03
CA GLN A 12 3.23 7.46 -11.31
C GLN A 12 3.60 6.02 -11.70
N THR A 13 2.57 5.23 -11.99
CA THR A 13 2.69 3.89 -12.53
C THR A 13 1.84 3.79 -13.80
N PHE A 14 2.27 2.94 -14.71
CA PHE A 14 1.48 2.53 -15.85
C PHE A 14 1.48 1.00 -15.90
N GLY A 15 0.30 0.44 -15.74
CA GLY A 15 0.07 -0.99 -15.60
C GLY A 15 -1.42 -1.23 -15.37
N GLY A 16 -1.93 -2.37 -15.82
CA GLY A 16 -3.33 -2.74 -15.67
C GLY A 16 -3.51 -3.90 -14.69
N PHE A 17 -4.67 -3.94 -14.04
CA PHE A 17 -5.09 -5.15 -13.32
C PHE A 17 -5.36 -6.27 -14.34
N SER A 18 -4.89 -7.49 -14.06
CA SER A 18 -5.28 -8.66 -14.86
C SER A 18 -6.71 -9.09 -14.53
N GLY A 19 -7.40 -9.77 -15.45
CA GLY A 19 -8.64 -10.47 -15.13
C GLY A 19 -8.50 -11.44 -13.94
N GLY A 20 -7.30 -12.00 -13.73
CA GLY A 20 -6.98 -12.79 -12.54
C GLY A 20 -6.96 -11.99 -11.23
N THR A 21 -6.56 -10.72 -11.27
CA THR A 21 -6.62 -9.81 -10.11
C THR A 21 -8.06 -9.48 -9.73
N ILE A 22 -8.91 -9.25 -10.74
CA ILE A 22 -10.34 -9.00 -10.52
C ILE A 22 -11.02 -10.23 -9.91
N GLU A 23 -10.77 -11.42 -10.48
CA GLU A 23 -11.36 -12.67 -9.99
C GLU A 23 -10.88 -13.04 -8.58
N SER A 24 -9.60 -12.79 -8.28
CA SER A 24 -9.05 -12.96 -6.93
C SER A 24 -9.75 -12.02 -5.94
N GLY A 25 -9.95 -10.76 -6.33
CA GLY A 25 -10.73 -9.79 -5.53
C GLY A 25 -12.17 -10.24 -5.28
N ARG A 26 -12.85 -10.84 -6.27
CA ARG A 26 -14.20 -11.39 -6.09
C ARG A 26 -14.21 -12.59 -5.16
N SER A 27 -13.29 -13.54 -5.36
CA SER A 27 -13.17 -14.74 -4.52
C SER A 27 -12.93 -14.37 -3.05
N MET A 28 -12.13 -13.34 -2.79
CA MET A 28 -11.92 -12.80 -1.45
C MET A 28 -13.20 -12.23 -0.83
N MET A 29 -14.13 -11.69 -1.63
CA MET A 29 -15.39 -11.11 -1.15
C MET A 29 -16.53 -12.13 -1.03
N GLU A 30 -16.47 -13.25 -1.76
CA GLU A 30 -17.47 -14.31 -1.75
C GLU A 30 -17.21 -15.39 -0.69
N GLY A 31 -15.96 -15.52 -0.23
CA GLY A 31 -15.55 -16.46 0.82
C GLY A 31 -15.79 -15.94 2.25
N ASP A 32 -15.34 -16.72 3.24
CA ASP A 32 -15.27 -16.26 4.63
C ASP A 32 -14.21 -15.15 4.75
N THR A 33 -14.67 -13.93 5.03
CA THR A 33 -13.81 -12.74 5.12
C THR A 33 -13.23 -12.53 6.51
N SER A 34 -13.55 -13.38 7.50
CA SER A 34 -13.14 -13.17 8.89
C SER A 34 -11.63 -13.06 9.05
N GLU A 35 -10.86 -13.94 8.40
CA GLU A 35 -9.40 -13.92 8.44
C GLU A 35 -8.82 -12.74 7.68
N PHE A 36 -9.40 -12.38 6.53
CA PHE A 36 -9.03 -11.18 5.81
C PHE A 36 -9.27 -9.91 6.63
N MET A 37 -10.39 -9.83 7.35
CA MET A 37 -10.71 -8.71 8.24
C MET A 37 -9.76 -8.67 9.45
N ALA A 38 -9.42 -9.82 10.03
CA ALA A 38 -8.43 -9.90 11.11
C ALA A 38 -7.04 -9.44 10.66
N CYS A 39 -6.61 -9.85 9.45
CA CYS A 39 -5.37 -9.40 8.83
C CYS A 39 -5.40 -7.88 8.54
N SER A 40 -6.51 -7.39 8.00
CA SER A 40 -6.70 -5.97 7.65
C SER A 40 -6.77 -5.06 8.88
N ALA A 41 -7.26 -5.57 10.02
CA ALA A 41 -7.35 -4.82 11.27
C ALA A 41 -6.04 -4.84 12.11
N ASN A 42 -5.05 -5.65 11.74
CA ASN A 42 -3.81 -5.79 12.50
C ASN A 42 -2.55 -5.62 11.61
N ALA A 43 -1.82 -4.53 11.79
CA ALA A 43 -0.56 -4.27 11.08
C ALA A 43 0.51 -5.35 11.34
N TYR A 44 0.45 -5.98 12.53
CA TYR A 44 1.39 -6.99 13.00
C TYR A 44 0.89 -8.43 12.76
N TYR A 45 -0.19 -8.63 11.99
CA TYR A 45 -0.85 -9.94 11.85
C TYR A 45 0.12 -11.11 11.59
N LEU A 46 1.05 -10.96 10.64
CA LEU A 46 2.07 -11.98 10.36
C LEU A 46 3.22 -11.98 11.38
N ALA A 47 3.56 -10.82 11.94
CA ALA A 47 4.63 -10.69 12.94
C ALA A 47 4.28 -11.37 14.26
N ASP A 48 2.98 -11.46 14.60
CA ASP A 48 2.48 -12.10 15.83
C ASP A 48 2.77 -13.60 15.88
N ALA A 49 2.95 -14.25 14.73
CA ALA A 49 3.33 -15.65 14.65
C ALA A 49 4.81 -15.88 14.99
N VAL A 50 5.65 -14.84 15.01
CA VAL A 50 7.07 -14.95 15.32
C VAL A 50 7.27 -14.96 16.84
N LYS A 51 7.85 -16.05 17.36
CA LYS A 51 8.06 -16.21 18.80
C LYS A 51 8.95 -15.10 19.37
N GLY A 52 8.43 -14.38 20.36
CA GLY A 52 9.16 -13.32 21.07
C GLY A 52 9.12 -11.96 20.37
N SER A 53 8.34 -11.81 19.29
CA SER A 53 8.07 -10.50 18.70
C SER A 53 7.26 -9.63 19.66
N ARG A 54 7.54 -8.32 19.66
CA ARG A 54 6.74 -7.31 20.36
C ARG A 54 5.90 -6.53 19.36
N LYS A 55 4.71 -6.14 19.79
CA LYS A 55 3.87 -5.19 19.06
C LYS A 55 4.30 -3.76 19.38
N GLY A 56 4.56 -2.99 18.33
CA GLY A 56 4.67 -1.54 18.43
C GLY A 56 3.29 -0.87 18.40
N THR A 57 3.29 0.43 18.09
CA THR A 57 2.09 1.29 18.05
C THR A 57 1.57 1.55 16.64
N ASP A 58 2.20 0.96 15.64
CA ASP A 58 1.76 1.10 14.24
C ASP A 58 0.32 0.61 14.03
N GLN A 59 -0.37 1.25 13.09
CA GLN A 59 -1.76 0.95 12.77
C GLN A 59 -1.88 0.59 11.29
N PRO A 60 -2.83 -0.29 10.92
CA PRO A 60 -3.15 -0.52 9.51
C PRO A 60 -3.38 0.80 8.76
N SER A 61 -2.95 0.87 7.49
CA SER A 61 -3.24 2.05 6.69
C SER A 61 -4.74 2.31 6.64
N PRO A 62 -5.17 3.56 6.87
CA PRO A 62 -6.55 3.93 6.62
C PRO A 62 -6.86 3.79 5.12
N ALA A 63 -8.01 3.21 4.79
CA ALA A 63 -8.52 3.15 3.42
C ALA A 63 -9.06 4.52 2.94
N VAL A 64 -8.58 5.62 3.52
CA VAL A 64 -9.02 7.00 3.24
C VAL A 64 -7.82 7.90 2.94
N PRO A 65 -8.04 9.00 2.18
CA PRO A 65 -6.99 9.99 1.93
C PRO A 65 -6.35 10.50 3.21
N SER A 66 -5.03 10.65 3.20
CA SER A 66 -4.27 11.09 4.38
C SER A 66 -3.24 12.15 4.02
N LEU A 67 -3.06 13.15 4.89
CA LEU A 67 -2.00 14.13 4.79
C LEU A 67 -0.78 13.65 5.59
N LEU A 68 0.32 13.37 4.89
CA LEU A 68 1.59 12.95 5.48
C LEU A 68 2.43 14.20 5.79
N SER A 69 2.30 14.73 7.00
CA SER A 69 3.02 15.93 7.46
C SER A 69 4.53 15.79 7.41
N ASP A 70 5.03 14.59 7.70
CA ASP A 70 6.46 14.32 7.82
C ASP A 70 7.14 14.13 6.46
N VAL A 71 6.36 14.01 5.40
CA VAL A 71 6.86 13.83 4.03
C VAL A 71 6.83 15.17 3.32
N ASP A 72 8.01 15.72 3.08
CA ASP A 72 8.21 16.90 2.24
C ASP A 72 7.45 18.16 2.67
N GLY A 73 7.17 18.29 3.97
CA GLY A 73 6.43 19.41 4.53
C GLY A 73 4.91 19.32 4.33
N GLY A 74 4.39 18.13 4.01
CA GLY A 74 2.97 17.86 3.82
C GLY A 74 2.67 17.36 2.41
N THR A 75 2.45 16.04 2.29
CA THR A 75 2.10 15.37 1.04
C THR A 75 0.81 14.59 1.22
N TRP A 76 -0.17 14.81 0.35
CA TRP A 76 -1.38 14.01 0.31
C TRP A 76 -1.09 12.65 -0.30
N ALA A 77 -1.69 11.62 0.29
CA ALA A 77 -1.60 10.26 -0.16
C ALA A 77 -2.99 9.61 -0.24
N GLY A 78 -3.21 8.81 -1.29
CA GLY A 78 -4.39 7.98 -1.49
C GLY A 78 -4.15 6.54 -1.03
N PRO A 79 -5.23 5.76 -0.84
CA PRO A 79 -5.12 4.36 -0.41
C PRO A 79 -4.40 3.51 -1.46
N PHE A 80 -3.58 2.56 -1.00
CA PHE A 80 -2.92 1.57 -1.84
C PHE A 80 -3.32 0.17 -1.41
N VAL A 81 -3.99 -0.58 -2.31
CA VAL A 81 -4.60 -1.88 -1.97
C VAL A 81 -3.58 -2.89 -1.44
N MET A 82 -2.37 -2.89 -2.00
CA MET A 82 -1.34 -3.85 -1.61
C MET A 82 -0.72 -3.55 -0.24
N GLU A 83 -0.95 -2.37 0.35
CA GLU A 83 -0.49 -2.07 1.72
C GLU A 83 -1.00 -3.11 2.72
N LEU A 84 -2.23 -3.61 2.52
CA LEU A 84 -2.87 -4.60 3.39
C LEU A 84 -2.06 -5.90 3.48
N CYS A 85 -1.27 -6.21 2.46
CA CYS A 85 -0.36 -7.35 2.42
C CYS A 85 1.07 -6.91 2.74
N ASN A 86 1.58 -5.91 2.01
CA ASN A 86 2.98 -5.49 2.04
C ASN A 86 3.40 -5.01 3.43
N GLY A 87 2.57 -4.21 4.11
CA GLY A 87 2.89 -3.74 5.47
C GLY A 87 3.07 -4.88 6.46
N ARG A 88 2.26 -5.95 6.35
CA ARG A 88 2.36 -7.13 7.22
C ARG A 88 3.61 -7.92 6.94
N VAL A 89 4.00 -8.03 5.66
CA VAL A 89 5.26 -8.67 5.25
C VAL A 89 6.46 -7.89 5.78
N VAL A 90 6.42 -6.55 5.75
CA VAL A 90 7.50 -5.72 6.31
C VAL A 90 7.61 -5.91 7.83
N HIS A 91 6.49 -5.87 8.56
CA HIS A 91 6.49 -6.12 10.00
C HIS A 91 6.95 -7.54 10.36
N TRP A 92 6.53 -8.54 9.58
CA TRP A 92 7.01 -9.91 9.73
C TRP A 92 8.52 -10.03 9.49
N SER A 93 9.03 -9.36 8.45
CA SER A 93 10.47 -9.31 8.18
C SER A 93 11.25 -8.65 9.33
N ASN A 94 10.72 -7.58 9.92
CA ASN A 94 11.33 -6.95 11.10
C ASN A 94 11.33 -7.89 12.31
N ALA A 95 10.22 -8.61 12.54
CA ALA A 95 10.12 -9.58 13.63
C ALA A 95 11.12 -10.75 13.47
N LEU A 96 11.26 -11.29 12.25
CA LEU A 96 12.26 -12.31 11.93
C LEU A 96 13.70 -11.80 12.11
N ALA A 97 13.93 -10.51 11.86
CA ALA A 97 15.21 -9.84 12.08
C ALA A 97 15.42 -9.38 13.53
N ALA A 98 14.69 -9.94 14.50
CA ALA A 98 14.77 -9.58 15.92
C ALA A 98 14.59 -8.07 16.19
N GLU A 99 13.64 -7.45 15.48
CA GLU A 99 13.28 -6.02 15.58
C GLU A 99 14.43 -5.07 15.24
N ALA A 100 15.24 -5.45 14.25
CA ALA A 100 16.39 -4.66 13.78
C ALA A 100 16.02 -3.23 13.36
N TYR A 101 14.79 -3.00 12.88
CA TYR A 101 14.36 -1.67 12.43
C TYR A 101 13.93 -0.76 13.58
N GLY A 102 13.60 -1.30 14.75
CA GLY A 102 12.90 -0.58 15.81
C GLY A 102 11.80 -1.44 16.41
N SER A 103 11.61 -1.33 17.72
CA SER A 103 10.48 -1.98 18.41
C SER A 103 9.16 -1.23 18.22
N ASP A 104 9.22 0.07 17.94
CA ASP A 104 8.07 0.91 17.55
C ASP A 104 8.18 1.35 16.08
N PHE A 105 8.77 0.52 15.22
CA PHE A 105 8.91 0.79 13.79
C PHE A 105 7.53 0.92 13.14
N LYS A 106 7.34 1.95 12.30
CA LYS A 106 6.09 2.22 11.57
C LYS A 106 6.32 2.19 10.07
N TYR A 107 5.38 1.60 9.33
CA TYR A 107 5.48 1.46 7.88
C TYR A 107 4.16 1.80 7.21
N LEU A 108 4.23 2.63 6.16
CA LEU A 108 3.07 2.96 5.34
C LEU A 108 3.41 2.87 3.86
N GLU A 109 2.59 2.14 3.11
CA GLU A 109 2.52 2.23 1.67
C GLU A 109 1.26 2.96 1.24
N ALA A 110 1.40 3.93 0.34
CA ALA A 110 0.29 4.73 -0.14
C ALA A 110 0.58 5.27 -1.55
N ILE A 111 -0.45 5.68 -2.28
CA ILE A 111 -0.26 6.32 -3.59
C ILE A 111 0.01 7.81 -3.37
N GLU A 112 1.09 8.33 -3.94
CA GLU A 112 1.43 9.75 -3.86
C GLU A 112 0.42 10.59 -4.66
N ALA A 113 -0.26 11.52 -4.00
CA ALA A 113 -1.22 12.42 -4.64
C ALA A 113 -0.68 13.85 -4.81
N GLY A 114 0.47 14.17 -4.20
CA GLY A 114 1.12 15.48 -4.28
C GLY A 114 0.73 16.43 -3.15
N LYS A 115 1.05 17.72 -3.31
CA LYS A 115 0.95 18.72 -2.22
C LYS A 115 -0.25 19.65 -2.37
N GLY A 116 -0.64 20.27 -1.26
CA GLY A 116 -1.62 21.37 -1.23
C GLY A 116 -3.03 20.94 -1.69
N PRO A 117 -3.87 21.91 -2.12
CA PRO A 117 -5.27 21.64 -2.50
C PRO A 117 -5.41 20.67 -3.68
N LEU A 118 -4.50 20.71 -4.66
CA LEU A 118 -4.52 19.77 -5.79
C LEU A 118 -4.23 18.34 -5.32
N GLY A 119 -3.29 18.16 -4.40
CA GLY A 119 -3.02 16.85 -3.82
C GLY A 119 -4.21 16.30 -3.02
N PHE A 120 -4.95 17.16 -2.32
CA PHE A 120 -6.18 16.76 -1.64
C PHE A 120 -7.22 16.21 -2.62
N VAL A 121 -7.47 16.94 -3.71
CA VAL A 121 -8.42 16.50 -4.75
C VAL A 121 -7.97 15.17 -5.38
N ALA A 122 -6.69 15.06 -5.73
CA ALA A 122 -6.13 13.84 -6.31
C ALA A 122 -6.25 12.62 -5.36
N ALA A 123 -5.94 12.79 -4.07
CA ALA A 123 -6.07 11.73 -3.08
C ALA A 123 -7.53 11.26 -2.92
N ASN A 124 -8.49 12.19 -2.91
CA ASN A 124 -9.91 11.85 -2.87
C ASN A 124 -10.38 11.14 -4.15
N ALA A 125 -9.89 11.55 -5.32
CA ALA A 125 -10.19 10.88 -6.59
C ALA A 125 -9.66 9.43 -6.61
N LEU A 126 -8.47 9.20 -6.06
CA LEU A 126 -7.91 7.85 -5.89
C LEU A 126 -8.78 7.00 -4.96
N ALA A 127 -9.20 7.53 -3.81
CA ALA A 127 -10.09 6.83 -2.90
C ALA A 127 -11.47 6.53 -3.52
N ALA A 128 -12.04 7.47 -4.28
CA ALA A 128 -13.28 7.26 -5.01
C ALA A 128 -13.13 6.16 -6.07
N THR A 129 -12.03 6.16 -6.82
CA THR A 129 -11.72 5.12 -7.81
C THR A 129 -11.64 3.75 -7.15
N LEU A 130 -10.95 3.64 -6.01
CA LEU A 130 -10.90 2.39 -5.25
C LEU A 130 -12.28 1.94 -4.77
N GLY A 131 -13.12 2.88 -4.29
CA GLY A 131 -14.50 2.59 -3.90
C GLY A 131 -15.35 2.05 -5.05
N VAL A 132 -15.22 2.63 -6.25
CA VAL A 132 -15.89 2.12 -7.46
C VAL A 132 -15.39 0.72 -7.80
N MET A 133 -14.08 0.47 -7.77
CA MET A 133 -13.52 -0.86 -8.03
C MET A 133 -14.01 -1.90 -7.03
N ALA A 134 -14.09 -1.54 -5.73
CA ALA A 134 -14.65 -2.40 -4.69
C ALA A 134 -16.13 -2.76 -4.97
N LEU A 135 -16.93 -1.79 -5.44
CA LEU A 135 -18.32 -2.05 -5.84
C LEU A 135 -18.42 -3.00 -7.04
N LEU A 136 -17.54 -2.87 -8.03
CA LEU A 136 -17.52 -3.73 -9.21
C LEU A 136 -17.20 -5.21 -8.89
N VAL A 137 -16.34 -5.45 -7.89
CA VAL A 137 -16.01 -6.81 -7.43
C VAL A 137 -16.99 -7.36 -6.39
N SER A 138 -17.85 -6.52 -5.81
CA SER A 138 -18.88 -6.92 -4.85
C SER A 138 -20.06 -7.67 -5.50
N PRO A 139 -20.94 -8.35 -4.72
CA PRO A 139 -22.08 -9.09 -5.28
C PRO A 139 -23.01 -8.28 -6.20
N PRO A 140 -23.38 -7.01 -5.90
CA PRO A 140 -24.12 -6.15 -6.83
C PRO A 140 -23.38 -5.88 -8.16
N GLY A 141 -22.05 -5.87 -8.16
CA GLY A 141 -21.22 -5.72 -9.36
C GLY A 141 -21.36 -6.86 -10.36
N LYS A 142 -22.01 -7.97 -10.00
CA LYS A 142 -22.34 -9.07 -10.94
C LYS A 142 -23.23 -8.62 -12.10
N LEU A 143 -24.02 -7.56 -11.92
CA LEU A 143 -24.93 -7.01 -12.95
C LEU A 143 -24.19 -6.33 -14.13
N VAL A 144 -22.91 -5.99 -13.98
CA VAL A 144 -22.10 -5.34 -15.02
C VAL A 144 -20.95 -6.22 -15.51
N GLN A 145 -21.01 -7.54 -15.25
CA GLN A 145 -19.97 -8.52 -15.59
C GLN A 145 -19.51 -8.48 -17.06
N GLY A 146 -20.41 -8.21 -18.00
CA GLY A 146 -20.08 -8.14 -19.43
C GLY A 146 -19.19 -6.95 -19.83
N LEU A 147 -18.88 -6.04 -18.91
CA LEU A 147 -18.04 -4.85 -19.14
C LEU A 147 -16.63 -4.99 -18.54
N LEU A 148 -16.36 -6.05 -17.77
CA LEU A 148 -15.06 -6.29 -17.13
C LEU A 148 -14.23 -7.31 -17.93
N PRO A 149 -12.88 -7.21 -17.92
CA PRO A 149 -12.01 -8.22 -18.53
C PRO A 149 -12.27 -9.60 -17.95
N SER A 150 -12.36 -10.61 -18.80
CA SER A 150 -12.58 -12.00 -18.40
C SER A 150 -11.33 -12.60 -17.71
N PRO A 151 -11.48 -13.63 -16.85
CA PRO A 151 -10.33 -14.36 -16.32
C PRO A 151 -9.45 -14.92 -17.46
N GLY A 152 -8.16 -14.56 -17.46
CA GLY A 152 -7.22 -14.88 -18.54
C GLY A 152 -7.01 -13.77 -19.56
N GLU A 153 -7.86 -12.74 -19.57
CA GLU A 153 -7.59 -11.47 -20.26
C GLU A 153 -6.71 -10.61 -19.35
N GLY A 154 -5.41 -10.62 -19.65
CA GLY A 154 -4.45 -9.70 -19.03
C GLY A 154 -4.53 -8.32 -19.68
N PRO A 155 -3.88 -7.30 -19.08
CA PRO A 155 -3.61 -6.07 -19.82
C PRO A 155 -2.94 -6.44 -21.15
N GLY A 156 -3.36 -5.78 -22.24
CA GLY A 156 -2.86 -6.06 -23.58
C GLY A 156 -1.33 -5.99 -23.62
N GLU A 157 -0.72 -6.63 -24.62
CA GLU A 157 0.75 -6.71 -24.77
C GLU A 157 1.42 -5.34 -24.58
N GLU A 158 0.84 -4.29 -25.17
CA GLU A 158 1.31 -2.90 -25.05
C GLU A 158 1.34 -2.38 -23.60
N MET A 159 0.37 -2.75 -22.77
CA MET A 159 0.28 -2.33 -21.36
C MET A 159 1.20 -3.18 -20.46
N ARG A 160 1.59 -4.38 -20.90
CA ARG A 160 2.62 -5.21 -20.24
C ARG A 160 4.04 -4.77 -20.62
N THR A 161 4.28 -4.45 -21.89
CA THR A 161 5.61 -4.07 -22.40
C THR A 161 5.93 -2.59 -22.23
N GLY A 162 4.90 -1.74 -22.16
CA GLY A 162 5.03 -0.29 -21.93
C GLY A 162 4.90 0.10 -20.46
N GLY A 163 4.78 -0.87 -19.56
CA GLY A 163 4.60 -0.63 -18.14
C GLY A 163 5.78 0.10 -17.51
N PHE A 164 5.51 0.90 -16.49
CA PHE A 164 6.56 1.48 -15.65
C PHE A 164 6.04 1.66 -14.23
N TRP A 165 6.96 1.66 -13.27
CA TRP A 165 6.60 1.95 -11.89
C TRP A 165 7.65 2.81 -11.21
N ASN A 166 7.19 3.63 -10.27
CA ASN A 166 8.04 4.47 -9.44
C ASN A 166 7.53 4.47 -8.01
N SER A 167 8.47 4.48 -7.07
CA SER A 167 8.24 4.58 -5.65
C SER A 167 9.24 5.55 -5.03
N HIS A 168 8.75 6.39 -4.13
CA HIS A 168 9.54 7.30 -3.32
C HIS A 168 9.51 6.83 -1.87
N VAL A 169 10.66 6.38 -1.38
CA VAL A 169 10.82 5.95 0.00
C VAL A 169 11.35 7.11 0.84
N THR A 170 10.68 7.42 1.95
CA THR A 170 11.15 8.35 2.98
C THR A 170 11.28 7.61 4.30
N ALA A 171 12.50 7.47 4.79
CA ALA A 171 12.81 6.87 6.09
C ALA A 171 13.22 7.95 7.09
N ILE A 172 12.66 7.87 8.30
CA ILE A 172 12.85 8.83 9.38
C ILE A 172 13.45 8.09 10.57
N SER A 173 14.59 8.55 11.07
CA SER A 173 15.23 7.95 12.25
C SER A 173 14.46 8.25 13.53
N GLU A 174 14.56 7.31 14.46
CA GLU A 174 14.25 7.56 15.87
C GLU A 174 15.35 8.43 16.49
N GLU A 175 14.94 9.48 17.20
CA GLU A 175 15.85 10.39 17.90
C GLU A 175 15.28 10.75 19.28
N GLU A 176 16.17 11.15 20.19
CA GLU A 176 15.80 11.72 21.48
C GLU A 176 14.93 12.99 21.33
N PRO A 177 14.05 13.30 22.30
CA PRO A 177 13.24 14.51 22.28
C PRO A 177 14.08 15.78 22.04
N GLY A 178 13.66 16.61 21.08
CA GLY A 178 14.33 17.86 20.72
C GLY A 178 15.47 17.71 19.72
N VAL A 179 15.86 16.48 19.35
CA VAL A 179 16.83 16.23 18.27
C VAL A 179 16.08 16.12 16.95
N LYS A 180 16.60 16.83 15.93
CA LYS A 180 16.00 16.80 14.59
C LYS A 180 16.23 15.42 13.95
N PRO A 181 15.19 14.73 13.46
CA PRO A 181 15.35 13.41 12.85
C PRO A 181 16.18 13.46 11.59
N ARG A 182 16.96 12.41 11.36
CA ARG A 182 17.59 12.16 10.07
C ARG A 182 16.52 11.65 9.11
N VAL A 183 16.47 12.26 7.94
CA VAL A 183 15.60 11.83 6.85
C VAL A 183 16.48 11.25 5.75
N VAL A 184 16.17 10.03 5.32
CA VAL A 184 16.78 9.37 4.16
C VAL A 184 15.70 9.20 3.10
N LYS A 185 16.03 9.56 1.86
CA LYS A 185 15.13 9.39 0.73
C LYS A 185 15.74 8.49 -0.32
N ALA A 186 14.92 7.65 -0.92
CA ALA A 186 15.29 6.83 -2.06
C ALA A 186 14.18 6.85 -3.10
N HIS A 187 14.57 6.72 -4.36
CA HIS A 187 13.66 6.47 -5.48
C HIS A 187 13.95 5.07 -6.00
N ILE A 188 12.90 4.28 -6.15
CA ILE A 188 12.96 2.90 -6.63
C ILE A 188 11.95 2.79 -7.77
N GLY A 189 12.37 2.28 -8.92
CA GLY A 189 11.49 2.16 -10.07
C GLY A 189 12.16 1.49 -11.24
N ASP A 190 11.34 1.02 -12.17
CA ASP A 190 11.80 0.60 -13.50
C ASP A 190 11.02 1.42 -14.55
N PRO A 191 11.71 2.22 -15.38
CA PRO A 191 11.06 3.04 -16.41
C PRO A 191 10.53 2.23 -17.60
N LYS A 192 10.74 0.90 -17.62
CA LYS A 192 10.43 0.03 -18.77
C LYS A 192 9.63 -1.21 -18.41
N ARG A 193 9.37 -1.45 -17.12
CA ARG A 193 8.63 -2.64 -16.64
C ARG A 193 7.74 -2.29 -15.46
N ASP A 194 6.58 -2.94 -15.41
CA ASP A 194 5.73 -2.99 -14.23
C ASP A 194 6.15 -4.21 -13.37
N PRO A 195 6.24 -4.11 -12.03
CA PRO A 195 6.74 -5.19 -11.19
C PRO A 195 5.82 -6.44 -11.18
N GLY A 196 4.60 -6.32 -11.69
CA GLY A 196 3.66 -7.42 -11.87
C GLY A 196 3.84 -8.23 -13.16
N TYR A 197 4.71 -7.82 -14.09
CA TYR A 197 4.84 -8.46 -15.42
C TYR A 197 6.26 -8.58 -15.96
#